data_AF-A0A969PSD2-F1
#
_entry.id   AF-A0A969PSD2-F1
#
_cell.length_a   1.000
_cell.length_b   1.000
_cell.length_c   1.000
_cell.angle_alpha   90.00
_cell.angle_beta   90.00
_cell.angle_gamma   90.00
#
_symmetry.space_group_name_H-M   'P 1'
#
loop_
_entity.id
_entity.type
_entity.pdbx_description
1 polymer ?
#
loop_
_entity_poly.entity_id
_entity_poly.type
_entity_poly.pdbx_seq_one_letter_code
_entity_poly.pdbx_strand_id
1 'polypeptide(L)'
;MPWNMQDYPSSLKNLDTAVRKKAIDIANTMLEEGYKEGEAIPIATEQAKEWQKNASDKEIEQLKQASQKEIESADGDDSARPELTDKDVYVKPHENGWAVQSKSAKQPSDTFSEKQEAVSRAEEIARNKETSVIVQKQDGSTQKTYKPS
;
A
#
# COMPACT_ATOMS: atom_id res chain seq x y z
N MET A 1 -2.35 15.56 5.61
CA MET A 1 -1.04 15.32 6.24
C MET A 1 -0.97 13.84 6.59
N PRO A 2 0.20 13.19 6.47
CA PRO A 2 0.34 11.78 6.85
C PRO A 2 0.19 11.62 8.37
N TRP A 3 -0.50 10.57 8.80
CA TRP A 3 -0.60 10.18 10.21
C TRP A 3 0.74 9.68 10.73
N ASN A 4 0.97 9.81 12.03
CA ASN A 4 2.17 9.32 12.70
C ASN A 4 1.85 8.80 14.10
N MET A 5 2.82 8.23 14.82
CA MET A 5 2.59 7.66 16.16
C MET A 5 2.21 8.68 17.25
N GLN A 6 2.30 9.98 16.97
CA GLN A 6 1.85 11.07 17.85
C GLN A 6 0.50 11.65 17.41
N ASP A 7 0.19 11.59 16.12
CA ASP A 7 -1.01 12.15 15.50
C ASP A 7 -1.64 11.12 14.53
N TYR A 8 -2.46 10.23 15.10
CA TYR A 8 -3.16 9.15 14.38
C TYR A 8 -4.65 9.14 14.75
N PRO A 9 -5.53 8.58 13.88
CA PRO A 9 -6.96 8.55 14.14
C PRO A 9 -7.32 7.73 15.38
N SER A 10 -8.33 8.18 16.13
CA SER A 10 -8.75 7.58 17.40
C SER A 10 -9.04 6.07 17.30
N SER A 11 -9.50 5.61 16.13
CA SER A 11 -9.75 4.19 15.83
C SER A 11 -8.52 3.29 16.02
N LEU A 12 -7.30 3.83 15.90
CA LEU A 12 -6.05 3.07 16.04
C LEU A 12 -5.49 3.04 17.48
N LYS A 13 -6.07 3.83 18.40
CA LYS A 13 -5.55 4.05 19.77
C LYS A 13 -5.47 2.78 20.63
N ASN A 14 -6.33 1.80 20.35
CA ASN A 14 -6.39 0.55 21.13
C ASN A 14 -5.66 -0.63 20.46
N LEU A 15 -4.94 -0.38 19.36
CA LEU A 15 -4.16 -1.41 18.66
C LEU A 15 -2.76 -1.56 19.29
N ASP A 16 -2.18 -2.77 19.21
CA ASP A 16 -0.76 -3.00 19.56
C ASP A 16 0.14 -2.06 18.75
N THR A 17 1.26 -1.63 19.35
CA THR A 17 2.20 -0.68 18.74
C THR A 17 2.66 -1.12 17.34
N ALA A 18 2.93 -2.40 17.11
CA ALA A 18 3.35 -2.90 15.80
C ALA A 18 2.21 -2.77 14.78
N VAL A 19 1.01 -3.20 15.15
CA VAL A 19 -0.20 -3.12 14.30
C VAL A 19 -0.54 -1.67 13.99
N ARG A 20 -0.44 -0.77 14.97
CA ARG A 20 -0.69 0.66 14.78
C ARG A 20 0.29 1.27 13.80
N LYS A 21 1.58 1.02 13.98
CA LYS A 21 2.62 1.50 13.06
C LYS A 21 2.38 1.00 11.64
N LYS A 22 2.10 -0.30 11.49
CA LYS A 22 1.79 -0.92 10.18
C LYS A 22 0.51 -0.35 9.57
N ALA A 23 -0.53 -0.10 10.38
CA ALA A 23 -1.77 0.49 9.91
C ALA A 23 -1.58 1.95 9.46
N ILE A 24 -0.79 2.74 10.19
CA ILE A 24 -0.46 4.12 9.80
C ILE A 24 0.31 4.14 8.48
N ASP A 25 1.32 3.27 8.35
CA ASP A 25 2.12 3.08 7.15
C ASP A 25 1.24 2.78 5.93
N ILE A 26 0.44 1.71 6.01
CA ILE A 26 -0.48 1.33 4.93
C ILE A 26 -1.50 2.44 4.64
N ALA A 27 -2.07 3.06 5.66
CA ALA A 27 -3.11 4.06 5.46
C ALA A 27 -2.54 5.34 4.83
N ASN A 28 -1.35 5.77 5.20
CA ASN A 28 -0.66 6.88 4.54
C ASN A 28 -0.40 6.55 3.07
N THR A 29 0.09 5.34 2.76
CA THR A 29 0.25 4.90 1.37
C THR A 29 -1.08 4.93 0.61
N MET A 30 -2.17 4.45 1.21
CA MET A 30 -3.49 4.50 0.57
C MET A 30 -3.94 5.96 0.34
N LEU A 31 -3.67 6.88 1.27
CA LEU A 31 -3.97 8.30 1.06
C LEU A 31 -3.17 8.91 -0.09
N GLU A 32 -1.90 8.54 -0.24
CA GLU A 32 -1.07 8.94 -1.39
C GLU A 32 -1.58 8.34 -2.70
N GLU A 33 -2.12 7.12 -2.64
CA GLU A 33 -2.82 6.48 -3.74
C GLU A 33 -4.19 7.13 -4.02
N GLY A 34 -4.62 8.12 -3.24
CA GLY A 34 -5.87 8.87 -3.45
C GLY A 34 -7.11 8.24 -2.81
N TYR A 35 -6.96 7.20 -2.00
CA TYR A 35 -8.07 6.70 -1.18
C TYR A 35 -8.52 7.77 -0.19
N LYS A 36 -9.80 7.72 0.18
CA LYS A 36 -10.33 8.58 1.24
C LYS A 36 -9.95 8.02 2.60
N GLU A 37 -9.72 8.90 3.58
CA GLU A 37 -9.39 8.51 4.97
C GLU A 37 -10.39 7.51 5.55
N GLY A 38 -11.69 7.70 5.31
CA GLY A 38 -12.74 6.80 5.77
C GLY A 38 -12.68 5.38 5.22
N GLU A 39 -12.02 5.19 4.06
CA GLU A 39 -11.81 3.88 3.41
C GLU A 39 -10.42 3.33 3.76
N ALA A 40 -9.40 4.19 3.77
CA ALA A 40 -8.02 3.82 4.06
C ALA A 40 -7.84 3.28 5.48
N ILE A 41 -8.39 3.94 6.50
CA ILE A 41 -8.21 3.55 7.91
C ILE A 41 -8.70 2.11 8.20
N PRO A 42 -9.96 1.73 7.88
CA PRO A 42 -10.43 0.38 8.19
C PRO A 42 -9.68 -0.70 7.40
N ILE A 43 -9.42 -0.47 6.11
CA ILE A 43 -8.67 -1.41 5.26
C ILE A 43 -7.24 -1.58 5.78
N ALA A 44 -6.53 -0.49 6.05
CA ALA A 44 -5.18 -0.55 6.59
C ALA A 44 -5.11 -1.23 7.96
N THR A 45 -6.12 -1.01 8.81
CA THR A 45 -6.22 -1.69 10.11
C THR A 45 -6.37 -3.20 9.95
N GLU A 46 -7.21 -3.65 9.01
CA GLU A 46 -7.40 -5.06 8.70
C GLU A 46 -6.11 -5.69 8.17
N GLN A 47 -5.49 -5.04 7.18
CA GLN A 47 -4.22 -5.49 6.61
C GLN A 47 -3.10 -5.58 7.66
N ALA A 48 -2.99 -4.59 8.54
CA ALA A 48 -2.00 -4.60 9.62
C ALA A 48 -2.21 -5.72 10.64
N LYS A 49 -3.46 -6.04 10.97
CA LYS A 49 -3.80 -7.17 11.85
C LYS A 49 -3.44 -8.50 11.21
N GLU A 50 -3.69 -8.65 9.91
CA GLU A 50 -3.35 -9.87 9.19
C GLU A 50 -1.83 -10.02 9.01
N TRP A 51 -1.12 -8.93 8.74
CA TRP A 51 0.34 -8.93 8.77
C TRP A 51 0.84 -9.44 10.13
N GLN A 52 0.34 -8.91 11.26
CA GLN A 52 0.76 -9.37 12.59
C GLN A 52 0.51 -10.87 12.82
N LYS A 53 -0.56 -11.45 12.25
CA LYS A 53 -0.85 -12.89 12.36
C LYS A 53 0.14 -13.77 11.60
N ASN A 54 0.72 -13.24 10.51
CA ASN A 54 1.63 -13.98 9.64
C ASN A 54 3.11 -13.62 9.86
N ALA A 55 3.38 -12.48 10.49
CA ALA A 55 4.72 -11.96 10.74
C ALA A 55 5.42 -12.74 11.86
N SER A 56 6.73 -12.86 11.74
CA SER A 56 7.58 -13.45 12.76
C SER A 56 7.76 -12.51 13.95
N ASP A 57 8.00 -13.04 15.15
CA ASP A 57 8.27 -12.22 16.35
C ASP A 57 9.40 -11.20 16.13
N LYS A 58 10.43 -11.59 15.36
CA LYS A 58 11.53 -10.71 14.99
C LYS A 58 11.07 -9.50 14.17
N GLU A 59 10.15 -9.69 13.23
CA GLU A 59 9.62 -8.63 12.37
C GLU A 59 8.72 -7.67 13.17
N ILE A 60 7.91 -8.24 14.07
CA ILE A 60 7.09 -7.48 15.01
C ILE A 60 7.99 -6.60 15.91
N GLU A 61 9.05 -7.17 16.47
CA GLU A 61 9.97 -6.44 17.34
C GLU A 61 10.74 -5.35 16.57
N GLN A 62 11.23 -5.65 15.36
CA GLN A 62 11.86 -4.66 14.50
C GLN A 62 10.94 -3.48 14.17
N LEU A 63 9.65 -3.72 13.95
CA LEU A 63 8.70 -2.64 13.71
C LEU A 63 8.41 -1.84 14.99
N LYS A 64 8.35 -2.49 16.16
CA LYS A 64 8.20 -1.81 17.45
C LYS A 64 9.38 -0.91 17.77
N GLN A 65 10.60 -1.36 17.50
CA GLN A 65 11.84 -0.63 17.76
C GLN A 65 12.16 0.44 16.71
N ALA A 66 11.66 0.30 15.48
CA ALA A 66 11.85 1.30 14.43
C ALA A 66 11.38 2.69 14.91
N SER A 67 12.26 3.69 14.80
CA SER A 67 11.92 5.06 15.15
C SER A 67 10.94 5.66 14.13
N GLN A 68 10.17 6.66 14.54
CA GLN A 68 9.23 7.36 13.65
C GLN A 68 9.92 7.87 12.37
N LYS A 69 11.17 8.34 12.51
CA LYS A 69 11.98 8.84 11.40
C LYS A 69 12.37 7.74 10.41
N GLU A 70 12.62 6.51 10.87
CA GLU A 70 12.89 5.37 9.96
C GLU A 70 11.65 4.91 9.20
N ILE A 71 10.45 5.14 9.74
CA ILE A 71 9.18 4.88 9.03
C ILE A 71 8.94 5.97 7.98
N GLU A 72 9.20 7.24 8.32
CA GLU A 72 9.01 8.39 7.41
C GLU A 72 10.12 8.52 6.35
N SER A 73 11.33 8.00 6.60
CA SER A 73 12.48 8.09 5.67
C SER A 73 12.61 6.88 4.75
N ALA A 74 11.64 5.95 4.77
CA ALA A 74 11.66 4.72 3.97
C ALA A 74 11.50 4.95 2.45
N ASP A 75 11.38 6.20 2.00
CA ASP A 75 11.40 6.57 0.58
C ASP A 75 12.82 6.63 -0.04
N GLY A 76 13.89 6.38 0.74
CA GLY A 76 15.27 6.59 0.26
C GLY A 76 16.19 5.38 0.11
N ASP A 77 15.91 4.22 0.72
CA ASP A 77 16.82 3.05 0.62
C ASP A 77 16.06 1.72 0.66
N ASP A 78 15.90 1.15 -0.53
CA ASP A 78 15.03 0.02 -0.87
C ASP A 78 15.55 -1.34 -0.37
N SER A 79 16.66 -1.35 0.36
CA SER A 79 17.40 -2.59 0.67
C SER A 79 17.13 -3.17 2.06
N ALA A 80 16.44 -2.43 2.95
CA ALA A 80 16.32 -2.81 4.37
C ALA A 80 15.04 -3.61 4.73
N ARG A 81 13.97 -3.55 3.92
CA ARG A 81 12.70 -4.26 4.19
C ARG A 81 11.96 -4.69 2.92
N PRO A 82 12.25 -5.89 2.37
CA PRO A 82 11.63 -6.40 1.14
C PRO A 82 10.09 -6.43 1.17
N GLU A 83 9.48 -6.60 2.34
CA GLU A 83 8.02 -6.63 2.52
C GLU A 83 7.33 -5.26 2.32
N LEU A 84 8.08 -4.16 2.33
CA LEU A 84 7.57 -2.80 2.10
C LEU A 84 7.89 -2.27 0.69
N THR A 85 8.76 -2.96 -0.04
CA THR A 85 9.25 -2.63 -1.40
C THR A 85 8.28 -3.05 -2.51
N ASP A 86 7.21 -3.76 -2.17
CA ASP A 86 6.17 -4.16 -3.11
C ASP A 86 5.21 -2.99 -3.43
N LYS A 87 5.78 -1.90 -3.96
CA LYS A 87 5.10 -0.67 -4.34
C LYS A 87 4.46 -0.75 -5.73
N ASP A 88 4.82 -1.76 -6.54
CA ASP A 88 4.35 -1.90 -7.93
C ASP A 88 2.82 -1.84 -8.01
N VAL A 89 2.31 -1.07 -8.98
CA VAL A 89 0.89 -0.87 -9.21
C VAL A 89 0.41 -1.84 -10.26
N TYR A 90 -0.54 -2.70 -9.91
CA TYR A 90 -1.15 -3.66 -10.82
C TYR A 90 -2.43 -3.12 -11.44
N VAL A 91 -2.59 -3.36 -12.74
CA VAL A 91 -3.86 -3.20 -13.46
C VAL A 91 -4.34 -4.58 -13.85
N LYS A 92 -5.39 -5.08 -13.19
CA LYS A 92 -5.93 -6.43 -13.38
C LYS A 92 -7.38 -6.40 -13.86
N PRO A 93 -7.84 -7.37 -14.66
CA PRO A 93 -9.26 -7.54 -14.94
C PRO A 93 -10.04 -7.79 -13.65
N HIS A 94 -11.23 -7.20 -13.54
CA HIS A 94 -12.13 -7.29 -12.41
C HIS A 94 -13.57 -7.47 -12.92
N GLU A 95 -14.49 -7.95 -12.09
CA GLU A 95 -15.89 -8.21 -12.50
C GLU A 95 -16.59 -6.97 -13.09
N ASN A 96 -16.20 -5.78 -12.62
CA ASN A 96 -16.72 -4.49 -13.07
C ASN A 96 -15.78 -3.74 -14.05
N GLY A 97 -14.82 -4.43 -14.67
CA GLY A 97 -13.89 -3.86 -15.65
C GLY A 97 -12.42 -4.10 -15.29
N TRP A 98 -11.71 -3.05 -14.88
CA TRP A 98 -10.27 -3.05 -14.60
C TRP A 98 -9.99 -2.45 -13.23
N ALA A 99 -9.38 -3.26 -12.37
CA ALA A 99 -8.96 -2.89 -11.02
C ALA A 99 -7.53 -2.37 -11.04
N VAL A 100 -7.31 -1.19 -10.47
CA VAL A 100 -6.00 -0.66 -10.10
C VAL A 100 -5.75 -1.05 -8.65
N GLN A 101 -4.62 -1.68 -8.34
CA GLN A 101 -4.27 -2.07 -6.98
C GLN A 101 -2.75 -2.09 -6.81
N SER A 102 -2.22 -1.59 -5.69
CA SER A 102 -0.82 -1.84 -5.35
C SER A 102 -0.60 -3.30 -4.96
N LYS A 103 0.63 -3.81 -5.13
CA LYS A 103 0.96 -5.22 -4.88
C LYS A 103 0.56 -5.71 -3.50
N SER A 104 0.74 -4.86 -2.49
CA SER A 104 0.46 -5.14 -1.09
C SER A 104 -1.00 -4.89 -0.69
N ALA A 105 -1.80 -4.23 -1.54
CA ALA A 105 -3.19 -3.92 -1.22
C ALA A 105 -4.09 -5.14 -1.35
N LYS A 106 -4.96 -5.35 -0.35
CA LYS A 106 -5.99 -6.40 -0.36
C LYS A 106 -7.16 -6.10 -1.28
N GLN A 107 -7.40 -4.84 -1.58
CA GLN A 107 -8.54 -4.37 -2.34
C GLN A 107 -8.05 -3.38 -3.40
N PRO A 108 -8.73 -3.27 -4.55
CA PRO A 108 -8.41 -2.27 -5.53
C PRO A 108 -8.58 -0.86 -4.99
N SER A 109 -7.77 0.07 -5.50
CA SER A 109 -7.88 1.50 -5.23
C SER A 109 -9.04 2.10 -5.97
N ASP A 110 -9.12 1.77 -7.24
CA ASP A 110 -10.15 2.22 -8.14
C ASP A 110 -10.48 1.10 -9.11
N THR A 111 -11.74 1.04 -9.52
CA THR A 111 -12.18 0.18 -10.62
C THR A 111 -12.73 1.03 -11.73
N PHE A 112 -12.26 0.80 -12.96
CA PHE A 112 -12.70 1.51 -14.15
C PHE A 112 -13.35 0.53 -15.12
N SER A 113 -14.33 0.99 -15.89
CA SER A 113 -14.90 0.17 -16.96
C SER A 113 -13.89 -0.03 -18.10
N GLU A 114 -13.06 0.98 -18.37
CA GLU A 114 -12.06 0.96 -19.44
C GLU A 114 -10.64 0.69 -18.94
N LYS A 115 -9.91 -0.13 -19.69
CA LYS A 115 -8.51 -0.44 -19.38
C LYS A 115 -7.62 0.79 -19.40
N GLN A 116 -7.85 1.68 -20.36
CA GLN A 116 -6.99 2.83 -20.57
C GLN A 116 -7.05 3.77 -19.36
N GLU A 117 -8.24 4.01 -18.83
CA GLU A 117 -8.44 4.79 -17.60
C GLU A 117 -7.72 4.16 -16.41
N ALA A 118 -7.85 2.83 -16.23
CA ALA A 118 -7.13 2.12 -15.18
C ALA A 118 -5.60 2.20 -15.32
N VAL A 119 -5.08 2.12 -16.55
CA VAL A 119 -3.64 2.30 -16.80
C VAL A 119 -3.19 3.72 -16.50
N SER A 120 -3.94 4.74 -16.94
CA SER A 120 -3.61 6.14 -16.66
C SER A 120 -3.61 6.43 -15.16
N ARG A 121 -4.60 5.91 -14.42
CA ARG A 121 -4.64 6.01 -12.96
C ARG A 121 -3.46 5.31 -12.30
N ALA A 122 -3.12 4.11 -12.77
CA ALA A 122 -1.97 3.38 -12.27
C ALA A 122 -0.65 4.11 -12.53
N GLU A 123 -0.49 4.75 -13.69
CA GLU A 123 0.69 5.57 -14.01
C GLU A 123 0.81 6.80 -13.10
N GLU A 124 -0.31 7.44 -12.75
CA GLU A 124 -0.31 8.57 -11.80
C GLU A 124 0.19 8.12 -10.41
N ILE A 125 -0.37 7.04 -9.89
CA ILE A 125 0.06 6.46 -8.61
C ILE A 125 1.53 6.05 -8.67
N ALA A 126 1.94 5.41 -9.78
CA ALA A 126 3.28 4.91 -9.97
C ALA A 126 4.33 6.03 -10.02
N ARG A 127 3.99 7.19 -10.60
CA ARG A 127 4.86 8.38 -10.60
C ARG A 127 5.00 8.97 -9.21
N ASN A 128 3.92 9.06 -8.44
CA ASN A 128 3.97 9.59 -7.08
C ASN A 128 4.84 8.72 -6.15
N LYS A 129 4.87 7.41 -6.39
CA LYS A 129 5.59 6.42 -5.55
C LYS A 129 6.92 5.95 -6.15
N GLU A 130 7.36 6.54 -7.27
CA GLU A 130 8.56 6.14 -8.02
C GLU A 130 8.65 4.62 -8.30
N THR A 131 7.52 4.01 -8.63
CA THR A 131 7.36 2.55 -8.79
C THR A 131 6.83 2.16 -10.16
N SER A 132 6.82 0.87 -10.51
CA SER A 132 6.40 0.41 -11.84
C SER A 132 4.90 0.11 -11.91
N VAL A 133 4.31 0.24 -13.10
CA VAL A 133 2.96 -0.26 -13.40
C VAL A 133 3.05 -1.62 -14.09
N ILE A 134 2.31 -2.60 -13.61
CA ILE A 134 2.22 -3.95 -14.17
C ILE A 134 0.77 -4.21 -14.61
N VAL A 135 0.55 -4.24 -15.91
CA VAL A 135 -0.74 -4.62 -16.50
C VAL A 135 -0.78 -6.14 -16.63
N GLN A 136 -1.79 -6.79 -16.05
CA GLN A 136 -2.01 -8.22 -16.15
C GLN A 136 -3.19 -8.56 -17.08
N LYS A 137 -3.19 -9.77 -17.62
CA LYS A 137 -4.32 -10.34 -18.36
C LYS A 137 -5.25 -11.11 -17.43
N GLN A 138 -6.36 -11.63 -17.98
CA GLN A 138 -7.34 -12.43 -17.23
C GLN A 138 -6.75 -13.75 -16.69
N ASP A 139 -5.70 -14.27 -17.33
CA ASP A 139 -4.98 -15.48 -16.89
C ASP A 139 -3.95 -15.19 -15.77
N GLY A 140 -3.84 -13.94 -15.32
CA GLY A 140 -2.86 -13.50 -14.31
C GLY A 140 -1.44 -13.26 -14.85
N SER A 141 -1.19 -13.52 -16.15
CA SER A 141 0.11 -13.25 -16.76
C SER A 141 0.35 -11.76 -16.96
N THR A 142 1.60 -11.32 -16.77
CA THR A 142 2.00 -9.94 -17.06
C THR A 142 1.88 -9.67 -18.56
N GLN A 143 1.04 -8.70 -18.90
CA GLN A 143 0.88 -8.21 -20.27
C GLN A 143 1.91 -7.14 -20.61
N LYS A 144 2.09 -6.16 -19.72
CA LYS A 144 2.96 -5.00 -19.97
C LYS A 144 3.45 -4.40 -18.67
N THR A 145 4.69 -3.92 -18.67
CA THR A 145 5.27 -3.18 -17.55
C THR A 145 5.66 -1.78 -18.02
N TYR A 146 5.32 -0.77 -17.23
CA TYR A 146 5.70 0.62 -17.44
C TYR A 146 6.59 1.03 -16.27
N LYS A 147 7.75 1.61 -16.55
CA LYS A 147 8.63 2.16 -15.53
C LYS A 147 8.53 3.69 -15.57
N PRO A 148 8.47 4.37 -14.42
CA PRO A 148 8.57 5.82 -14.39
C PRO A 148 9.93 6.22 -14.96
N SER A 149 9.94 7.28 -15.78
CA SER A 149 11.12 7.80 -16.49
C SER A 149 11.75 8.95 -15.74
#